data_AF-A0A814AWD0-F1
#
_entry.id   AF-A0A814AWD0-F1
#
_cell.length_a   1.000
_cell.length_b   1.000
_cell.length_c   1.000
_cell.angle_alpha   90.00
_cell.angle_beta   90.00
_cell.angle_gamma   90.00
#
_symmetry.space_group_name_H-M   'P 1'
#
loop_
_entity.id
_entity.type
_entity.pdbx_description
1 polymer ?
#
loop_
_entity_poly.entity_id
_entity_poly.type
_entity_poly.pdbx_seq_one_letter_code
_entity_poly.pdbx_strand_id
1 'polypeptide(L)'
;MAHGLFSSSLPVDDNPIIQTRRNSHTGPIAMMRRASRQGSISQAHIHTIFMNEALAEARASLAEGGIPVGCVLVRNGHVIARGRNRRIQLSSPILHAEMTCLEAAGRQPASFYHDCTLYTTTIFMNEALAEARASLAEGGIPVGCVLVRNGHVIARGRNRRIQLSSPILHAEMTCLEAAGRQPASFYHDCTLYTTFSPCSMCAGAIRFYGIPRVVIGDNKIYHGDEALLRASNIHVDVLDCTECHEMLENFIKERPSVWQENIAHTAH
;
A
#
# COMPACT_ATOMS: atom_id res chain seq x y z
N MET A 1 -48.77 -19.87 56.65
CA MET A 1 -47.32 -19.69 56.82
C MET A 1 -46.74 -19.35 55.45
N ALA A 2 -45.91 -18.33 55.18
CA ALA A 2 -45.44 -17.15 55.88
C ALA A 2 -44.63 -16.35 54.82
N HIS A 3 -44.88 -15.02 54.70
CA HIS A 3 -44.01 -13.91 54.23
C HIS A 3 -43.18 -14.07 52.93
N GLY A 4 -42.98 -13.09 52.06
CA GLY A 4 -43.08 -11.64 52.13
C GLY A 4 -42.24 -11.06 50.99
N LEU A 5 -42.64 -9.89 50.50
CA LEU A 5 -42.00 -9.05 49.50
C LEU A 5 -40.50 -8.82 49.77
N PHE A 6 -39.65 -8.83 48.74
CA PHE A 6 -38.50 -7.91 48.66
C PHE A 6 -38.11 -7.61 47.21
N SER A 7 -38.27 -6.34 46.86
CA SER A 7 -37.62 -5.64 45.76
C SER A 7 -36.15 -5.44 46.13
N SER A 8 -35.23 -5.68 45.20
CA SER A 8 -33.91 -5.03 45.22
C SER A 8 -33.33 -4.95 43.82
N SER A 9 -33.41 -3.75 43.28
CA SER A 9 -32.57 -3.17 42.23
C SER A 9 -31.12 -3.66 42.33
N LEU A 10 -30.63 -4.27 41.26
CA LEU A 10 -29.19 -4.51 41.08
C LEU A 10 -28.51 -3.17 40.76
N PRO A 11 -27.42 -2.82 41.47
CA PRO A 11 -26.73 -1.55 41.30
C PRO A 11 -26.00 -1.50 39.95
N VAL A 12 -26.07 -0.32 39.33
CA VAL A 12 -25.24 0.09 38.20
C VAL A 12 -23.81 0.21 38.72
N ASP A 13 -22.90 -0.63 38.24
CA ASP A 13 -21.48 -0.52 38.51
C ASP A 13 -20.92 0.73 37.79
N ASP A 14 -20.82 1.82 38.55
CA ASP A 14 -19.99 2.97 38.25
C ASP A 14 -18.52 2.53 38.31
N ASN A 15 -17.93 2.17 37.17
CA ASN A 15 -16.50 1.92 37.04
C ASN A 15 -15.75 3.23 36.74
N PRO A 16 -14.97 3.81 37.67
CA PRO A 16 -14.29 5.08 37.47
C PRO A 16 -12.86 4.82 36.96
N ILE A 17 -12.72 4.48 35.67
CA ILE A 17 -11.42 4.51 34.98
C ILE A 17 -11.55 5.35 33.71
N ILE A 18 -11.94 6.61 33.89
CA ILE A 18 -11.62 7.70 32.97
C ILE A 18 -10.98 8.81 33.81
N GLN A 19 -9.73 8.59 34.21
CA GLN A 19 -8.89 9.71 34.63
C GLN A 19 -8.45 10.46 33.36
N THR A 20 -9.18 11.52 33.06
CA THR A 20 -8.76 12.58 32.17
C THR A 20 -7.45 13.19 32.69
N ARG A 21 -6.30 12.71 32.22
CA ARG A 21 -5.04 13.43 32.43
C ARG A 21 -5.12 14.74 31.66
N ARG A 22 -5.37 15.81 32.41
CA ARG A 22 -5.22 17.20 31.97
C ARG A 22 -3.80 17.41 31.44
N ASN A 23 -3.74 17.91 30.21
CA ASN A 23 -2.63 18.55 29.51
C ASN A 23 -1.45 19.00 30.38
N SER A 24 -0.30 18.34 30.24
CA SER A 24 1.02 18.99 30.33
C SER A 24 1.52 19.27 28.91
N HIS A 25 1.65 20.55 28.57
CA HIS A 25 1.97 21.09 27.24
C HIS A 25 3.45 20.96 26.85
N THR A 26 4.12 19.84 27.17
CA THR A 26 5.57 19.68 26.95
C THR A 26 5.96 18.32 26.35
N GLY A 27 5.05 17.67 25.63
CA GLY A 27 5.36 16.48 24.85
C GLY A 27 5.92 16.80 23.44
N PRO A 28 6.55 15.83 22.75
CA PRO A 28 7.14 15.98 21.41
C PRO A 28 6.21 16.63 20.36
N ILE A 29 4.90 16.56 20.59
CA ILE A 29 3.83 17.04 19.72
C ILE A 29 3.62 18.56 19.77
N ALA A 30 3.93 19.25 20.89
CA ALA A 30 3.89 20.72 20.93
C ALA A 30 4.98 21.32 20.01
N MET A 31 6.10 20.61 19.88
CA MET A 31 7.17 20.90 18.93
C MET A 31 6.69 20.65 17.48
N MET A 32 6.03 19.52 17.20
CA MET A 32 5.52 19.18 15.86
C MET A 32 4.37 20.08 15.36
N ARG A 33 3.45 20.54 16.23
CA ARG A 33 2.39 21.51 15.85
C ARG A 33 2.92 22.91 15.59
N ARG A 34 4.02 23.31 16.24
CA ARG A 34 4.76 24.55 15.89
C ARG A 34 5.49 24.37 14.55
N ALA A 35 6.09 23.21 14.34
CA ALA A 35 6.87 22.86 13.16
C ALA A 35 6.02 22.74 11.88
N SER A 36 4.76 22.30 11.96
CA SER A 36 3.81 22.28 10.82
C SER A 36 3.25 23.65 10.46
N ARG A 37 3.08 24.55 11.43
CA ARG A 37 2.79 25.97 11.18
C ARG A 37 4.00 26.74 10.65
N GLN A 38 5.21 26.19 10.83
CA GLN A 38 6.49 26.74 10.36
C GLN A 38 7.04 26.02 9.10
N GLY A 39 6.24 25.18 8.43
CA GLY A 39 6.59 24.63 7.12
C GLY A 39 7.66 23.53 7.09
N SER A 40 7.80 22.70 8.14
CA SER A 40 8.92 21.73 8.22
C SER A 40 8.58 20.23 8.08
N ILE A 41 7.30 19.84 7.89
CA ILE A 41 6.94 18.43 7.57
C ILE A 41 5.90 18.43 6.44
N SER A 42 6.23 17.81 5.30
CA SER A 42 5.33 17.71 4.15
C SER A 42 4.19 16.73 4.44
N GLN A 43 3.04 16.94 3.79
CA GLN A 43 1.91 15.99 3.83
C GLN A 43 2.36 14.57 3.47
N ALA A 44 3.21 14.42 2.46
CA ALA A 44 3.82 13.15 2.05
C ALA A 44 4.51 12.40 3.19
N HIS A 45 5.25 13.12 4.03
CA HIS A 45 5.95 12.54 5.17
C HIS A 45 4.97 12.02 6.22
N ILE A 46 3.84 12.71 6.43
CA ILE A 46 2.76 12.27 7.31
C ILE A 46 2.10 11.00 6.75
N HIS A 47 1.81 10.96 5.44
CA HIS A 47 1.25 9.77 4.79
C HIS A 47 2.16 8.55 4.94
N THR A 48 3.48 8.74 4.77
CA THR A 48 4.48 7.66 4.89
C THR A 48 4.47 7.03 6.29
N ILE A 49 4.37 7.85 7.34
CA ILE A 49 4.32 7.36 8.73
C ILE A 49 3.13 6.40 8.92
N PHE A 50 1.94 6.79 8.48
CA PHE A 50 0.74 5.97 8.67
C PHE A 50 0.68 4.76 7.73
N MET A 51 1.25 4.87 6.53
CA MET A 51 1.43 3.70 5.65
C MET A 51 2.36 2.65 6.27
N ASN A 52 3.42 3.08 6.98
CA ASN A 52 4.31 2.16 7.69
C ASN A 52 3.61 1.43 8.85
N GLU A 53 2.68 2.10 9.54
CA GLU A 53 1.83 1.47 10.56
C GLU A 53 0.88 0.43 9.93
N ALA A 54 0.23 0.76 8.81
CA ALA A 54 -0.60 -0.20 8.06
C ALA A 54 0.23 -1.39 7.57
N LEU A 55 1.48 -1.15 7.15
CA LEU A 55 2.43 -2.18 6.77
C LEU A 55 2.77 -3.13 7.93
N ALA A 56 2.88 -2.63 9.15
CA ALA A 56 3.15 -3.47 10.32
C ALA A 56 2.01 -4.49 10.52
N GLU A 57 0.75 -4.05 10.37
CA GLU A 57 -0.41 -4.94 10.39
C GLU A 57 -0.43 -5.93 9.23
N ALA A 58 0.00 -5.51 8.04
CA ALA A 58 0.11 -6.36 6.86
C ALA A 58 1.14 -7.49 7.09
N ARG A 59 2.29 -7.17 7.68
CA ARG A 59 3.32 -8.15 8.07
C ARG A 59 2.82 -9.10 9.14
N ALA A 60 2.05 -8.59 10.11
CA ALA A 60 1.45 -9.42 11.14
C ALA A 60 0.42 -10.41 10.56
N SER A 61 -0.38 -10.00 9.58
CA SER A 61 -1.28 -10.93 8.88
C SER A 61 -0.50 -12.01 8.13
N LEU A 62 0.59 -11.64 7.43
CA LEU A 62 1.45 -12.61 6.76
C LEU A 62 2.04 -13.64 7.73
N ALA A 63 2.56 -13.17 8.87
CA ALA A 63 3.19 -14.03 9.87
C ALA A 63 2.23 -15.09 10.45
N GLU A 64 0.92 -14.82 10.39
CA GLU A 64 -0.14 -15.74 10.78
C GLU A 64 -0.67 -16.60 9.60
N GLY A 65 0.00 -16.57 8.44
CA GLY A 65 -0.42 -17.30 7.23
C GLY A 65 -1.57 -16.63 6.45
N GLY A 66 -1.84 -15.35 6.71
CA GLY A 66 -2.90 -14.59 6.07
C GLY A 66 -2.51 -13.89 4.77
N ILE A 67 -3.50 -13.20 4.20
CA ILE A 67 -3.30 -12.31 3.06
C ILE A 67 -2.64 -11.02 3.60
N PRO A 68 -1.49 -10.58 3.09
CA PRO A 68 -0.69 -9.55 3.75
C PRO A 68 -1.16 -8.13 3.42
N VAL A 69 -2.35 -7.82 3.92
CA VAL A 69 -2.99 -6.51 3.84
C VAL A 69 -3.23 -6.01 5.26
N GLY A 70 -2.81 -4.77 5.50
CA GLY A 70 -2.96 -4.10 6.79
C GLY A 70 -3.55 -2.71 6.60
N CYS A 71 -4.14 -2.20 7.66
CA CYS A 71 -4.93 -0.99 7.64
C CYS A 71 -4.79 -0.23 8.96
N VAL A 72 -4.73 1.10 8.89
CA VAL A 72 -4.90 1.97 10.06
C VAL A 72 -5.90 3.08 9.77
N LEU A 73 -6.73 3.39 10.76
CA LEU A 73 -7.64 4.53 10.75
C LEU A 73 -6.97 5.68 11.50
N VAL A 74 -6.78 6.82 10.84
CA VAL A 74 -6.10 7.98 11.40
C VAL A 74 -7.07 9.14 11.54
N ARG A 75 -7.05 9.82 12.68
CA ARG A 75 -7.81 11.05 12.91
C ARG A 75 -6.92 12.07 13.62
N ASN A 76 -6.91 13.32 13.15
CA ASN A 76 -6.11 14.41 13.72
C ASN A 76 -4.61 14.07 13.90
N GLY A 77 -4.05 13.28 12.98
CA GLY A 77 -2.65 12.84 13.04
C GLY A 77 -2.37 11.70 14.05
N HIS A 78 -3.40 11.00 14.51
CA HIS A 78 -3.27 9.88 15.44
C HIS A 78 -3.93 8.62 14.88
N VAL A 79 -3.25 7.47 15.00
CA VAL A 79 -3.86 6.16 14.72
C VAL A 79 -4.90 5.86 15.80
N ILE A 80 -6.15 5.77 15.38
CA ILE A 80 -7.32 5.46 16.21
C ILE A 80 -7.54 3.96 16.28
N ALA A 81 -7.38 3.27 15.16
CA ALA A 81 -7.60 1.84 15.07
C ALA A 81 -6.62 1.20 14.08
N ARG A 82 -6.42 -0.10 14.26
CA ARG A 82 -5.57 -0.94 13.40
C ARG A 82 -6.37 -2.17 13.00
N GLY A 83 -6.21 -2.59 11.75
CA GLY A 83 -6.84 -3.78 11.21
C GLY A 83 -5.88 -4.51 10.29
N ARG A 84 -6.11 -5.82 10.16
CA ARG A 84 -5.33 -6.69 9.26
C ARG A 84 -6.28 -7.69 8.65
N ASN A 85 -5.97 -8.15 7.44
CA ASN A 85 -6.79 -9.18 6.82
C ASN A 85 -6.76 -10.47 7.65
N ARG A 86 -7.94 -11.01 7.98
CA ARG A 86 -8.13 -12.23 8.79
C ARG A 86 -8.97 -13.28 8.05
N ARG A 87 -9.14 -13.14 6.73
CA ARG A 87 -10.04 -14.00 5.95
C ARG A 87 -9.65 -15.47 6.03
N ILE A 88 -8.36 -15.76 5.94
CA ILE A 88 -7.84 -17.13 5.98
C ILE A 88 -7.91 -17.66 7.42
N GLN A 89 -7.40 -16.89 8.37
CA GLN A 89 -7.27 -17.27 9.78
C GLN A 89 -8.62 -17.56 10.44
N LEU A 90 -9.66 -16.81 10.07
CA LEU A 90 -11.00 -16.93 10.64
C LEU A 90 -12.01 -17.54 9.66
N SER A 91 -11.57 -18.06 8.51
CA SER A 91 -12.44 -18.62 7.47
C SER A 91 -13.61 -17.70 7.10
N SER A 92 -13.34 -16.40 7.02
CA SER A 92 -14.36 -15.37 6.77
C SER A 92 -14.19 -14.75 5.38
N PRO A 93 -15.29 -14.54 4.62
CA PRO A 93 -15.20 -13.85 3.34
C PRO A 93 -15.07 -12.33 3.46
N ILE A 94 -15.38 -11.73 4.62
CA ILE A 94 -15.52 -10.27 4.77
C ILE A 94 -14.41 -9.59 5.58
N LEU A 95 -13.62 -10.35 6.35
CA LEU A 95 -12.61 -9.77 7.27
C LEU A 95 -11.35 -9.30 6.55
N HIS A 96 -11.52 -8.31 5.68
CA HIS A 96 -10.47 -7.50 5.09
C HIS A 96 -9.86 -6.55 6.13
N ALA A 97 -8.72 -5.95 5.81
CA ALA A 97 -7.99 -5.10 6.75
C ALA A 97 -8.82 -3.85 7.12
N GLU A 98 -9.56 -3.29 6.17
CA GLU A 98 -10.45 -2.14 6.33
C GLU A 98 -11.58 -2.45 7.30
N MET A 99 -12.25 -3.60 7.09
CA MET A 99 -13.38 -4.03 7.92
C MET A 99 -12.94 -4.27 9.36
N THR A 100 -11.85 -5.01 9.54
CA THR A 100 -11.29 -5.25 10.89
C THR A 100 -10.80 -3.97 11.55
N CYS A 101 -10.29 -2.99 10.78
CA CYS A 101 -9.88 -1.70 11.31
C CYS A 101 -11.07 -0.85 11.77
N LEU A 102 -12.17 -0.84 10.99
CA LEU A 102 -13.39 -0.14 11.36
C LEU A 102 -14.10 -0.81 12.55
N GLU A 103 -14.12 -2.14 12.60
CA GLU A 103 -14.61 -2.89 13.77
C GLU A 103 -13.79 -2.55 15.03
N ALA A 104 -12.45 -2.48 14.90
CA ALA A 104 -11.55 -2.10 16.00
C ALA A 104 -11.73 -0.64 16.47
N ALA A 105 -12.19 0.27 15.60
CA ALA A 105 -12.54 1.65 16.00
C ALA A 105 -13.79 1.71 16.89
N GLY A 106 -14.58 0.63 16.91
CA GLY A 106 -15.78 0.49 17.72
C GLY A 106 -16.95 1.36 17.24
N ARG A 107 -18.01 1.42 18.06
CA ARG A 107 -19.19 2.22 17.76
C ARG A 107 -18.88 3.70 17.93
N GLN A 108 -18.79 4.42 16.81
CA GLN A 108 -18.60 5.87 16.78
C GLN A 108 -19.78 6.55 16.09
N PRO A 109 -20.12 7.81 16.43
CA PRO A 109 -21.09 8.58 15.66
C PRO A 109 -20.58 8.82 14.23
N ALA A 110 -21.48 8.96 13.25
CA ALA A 110 -21.07 9.18 11.86
C ALA A 110 -20.12 10.40 11.70
N SER A 111 -20.33 11.47 12.48
CA SER A 111 -19.47 12.66 12.53
C SER A 111 -18.02 12.36 12.93
N PHE A 112 -17.76 11.26 13.63
CA PHE A 112 -16.41 10.83 14.00
C PHE A 112 -15.55 10.56 12.76
N TYR A 113 -16.13 9.92 11.75
CA TYR A 113 -15.40 9.44 10.57
C TYR A 113 -15.15 10.53 9.53
N HIS A 114 -15.76 11.72 9.65
CA HIS A 114 -15.63 12.80 8.68
C HIS A 114 -14.19 13.35 8.58
N ASP A 115 -13.45 13.32 9.69
CA ASP A 115 -12.05 13.76 9.75
C ASP A 115 -11.07 12.58 9.78
N CYS A 116 -11.52 11.39 9.40
CA CYS A 116 -10.68 10.20 9.39
C CYS A 116 -10.11 9.94 8.00
N THR A 117 -8.89 9.41 7.97
CA THR A 117 -8.27 8.86 6.77
C THR A 117 -7.94 7.40 7.03
N LEU A 118 -8.37 6.53 6.11
CA LEU A 118 -8.05 5.11 6.15
C LEU A 118 -6.81 4.85 5.29
N TYR A 119 -5.77 4.34 5.92
CA TYR A 119 -4.53 3.96 5.25
C TYR A 119 -4.53 2.44 5.12
N THR A 120 -4.70 1.93 3.90
CA THR A 120 -4.60 0.49 3.63
C THR A 120 -3.43 0.23 2.71
N THR A 121 -2.70 -0.84 2.99
CA THR A 121 -1.57 -1.23 2.17
C THR A 121 -1.39 -2.72 2.12
N THR A 122 -0.72 -3.17 1.07
CA THR A 122 -0.23 -4.55 0.95
C THR A 122 1.28 -4.51 1.11
N ILE A 123 1.87 -5.60 1.61
CA ILE A 123 3.34 -5.68 1.64
C ILE A 123 3.94 -5.63 0.23
N PHE A 124 3.19 -6.08 -0.80
CA PHE A 124 3.73 -6.29 -2.14
C PHE A 124 4.03 -4.99 -2.89
N MET A 125 3.17 -3.98 -2.79
CA MET A 125 3.48 -2.68 -3.39
C MET A 125 4.69 -2.03 -2.71
N ASN A 126 4.86 -2.26 -1.40
CA ASN A 126 6.03 -1.75 -0.68
C ASN A 126 7.33 -2.48 -1.07
N GLU A 127 7.25 -3.77 -1.40
CA GLU A 127 8.38 -4.50 -1.98
C GLU A 127 8.71 -3.96 -3.39
N ALA A 128 7.72 -3.64 -4.22
CA ALA A 128 7.93 -2.97 -5.50
C ALA A 128 8.55 -1.57 -5.33
N LEU A 129 8.09 -0.79 -4.34
CA LEU A 129 8.71 0.50 -3.98
C LEU A 129 10.15 0.33 -3.49
N ALA A 130 10.47 -0.72 -2.73
CA ALA A 130 11.84 -1.00 -2.32
C ALA A 130 12.75 -1.23 -3.53
N GLU A 131 12.27 -1.96 -4.55
CA GLU A 131 12.97 -2.14 -5.82
C GLU A 131 13.14 -0.81 -6.59
N ALA A 132 12.11 0.05 -6.62
CA ALA A 132 12.18 1.38 -7.22
C ALA A 132 13.22 2.28 -6.54
N ARG A 133 13.21 2.35 -5.20
CA ARG A 133 14.20 3.09 -4.40
C ARG A 133 15.62 2.58 -4.66
N ALA A 134 15.78 1.27 -4.79
CA ALA A 134 17.08 0.68 -5.05
C ALA A 134 17.57 0.97 -6.48
N SER A 135 16.69 1.01 -7.49
CA SER A 135 17.07 1.47 -8.83
C SER A 135 17.54 2.91 -8.81
N LEU A 136 16.82 3.80 -8.09
CA LEU A 136 17.21 5.19 -7.95
C LEU A 136 18.59 5.35 -7.28
N ALA A 137 18.83 4.59 -6.20
CA ALA A 137 20.10 4.61 -5.48
C ALA A 137 21.29 4.14 -6.34
N GLU A 138 21.04 3.29 -7.35
CA GLU A 138 22.03 2.86 -8.34
C GLU A 138 22.18 3.87 -9.50
N GLY A 139 21.49 5.00 -9.46
CA GLY A 139 21.48 6.00 -10.54
C GLY A 139 20.57 5.64 -11.72
N GLY A 140 19.68 4.66 -11.56
CA GLY A 140 18.69 4.24 -12.54
C GLY A 140 17.36 4.98 -12.45
N ILE A 141 16.37 4.50 -13.21
CA ILE A 141 15.01 5.04 -13.25
C ILE A 141 14.19 4.38 -12.12
N PRO A 142 13.46 5.14 -11.28
CA PRO A 142 12.84 4.64 -10.04
C PRO A 142 11.55 3.86 -10.30
N VAL A 143 11.62 2.76 -11.05
CA VAL A 143 10.50 1.86 -11.30
C VAL A 143 10.83 0.48 -10.75
N GLY A 144 9.90 -0.09 -9.99
CA GLY A 144 10.05 -1.38 -9.34
C GLY A 144 8.83 -2.26 -9.57
N CYS A 145 9.04 -3.57 -9.49
CA CYS A 145 8.02 -4.58 -9.76
C CYS A 145 8.26 -5.83 -8.92
N VAL A 146 7.20 -6.48 -8.46
CA VAL A 146 7.26 -7.80 -7.85
C VAL A 146 6.19 -8.72 -8.42
N LEU A 147 6.54 -9.99 -8.59
CA LEU A 147 5.61 -11.05 -8.97
C LEU A 147 5.24 -11.84 -7.72
N VAL A 148 3.94 -11.98 -7.48
CA VAL A 148 3.39 -12.61 -6.29
C VAL A 148 2.59 -13.83 -6.68
N ARG A 149 2.80 -14.94 -5.98
CA ARG A 149 2.01 -16.16 -6.13
C ARG A 149 1.69 -16.72 -4.75
N ASN A 150 0.43 -17.10 -4.51
CA ASN A 150 -0.02 -17.66 -3.23
C ASN A 150 0.38 -16.81 -2.01
N GLY A 151 0.29 -15.48 -2.11
CA GLY A 151 0.64 -14.57 -1.02
C GLY A 151 2.13 -14.38 -0.77
N HIS A 152 3.01 -14.91 -1.64
CA HIS A 152 4.46 -14.80 -1.51
C HIS A 152 5.07 -14.09 -2.72
N VAL A 153 6.07 -13.24 -2.47
CA VAL A 153 6.88 -12.66 -3.54
C VAL A 153 7.82 -13.74 -4.09
N ILE A 154 7.60 -14.13 -5.33
CA ILE A 154 8.39 -15.16 -6.03
C ILE A 154 9.48 -14.57 -6.92
N ALA A 155 9.32 -13.33 -7.37
CA ALA A 155 10.32 -12.60 -8.13
C ALA A 155 10.24 -11.10 -7.85
N ARG A 156 11.38 -10.42 -7.99
CA ARG A 156 11.53 -8.98 -7.83
C ARG A 156 12.29 -8.44 -9.03
N GLY A 157 11.92 -7.26 -9.49
CA GLY A 157 12.59 -6.56 -10.56
C GLY A 157 12.57 -5.07 -10.35
N ARG A 158 13.63 -4.42 -10.81
CA ARG A 158 13.73 -2.96 -10.91
C ARG A 158 14.17 -2.60 -12.31
N ASN A 159 13.89 -1.38 -12.73
CA ASN A 159 14.39 -0.91 -14.02
C ASN A 159 15.93 -0.97 -14.03
N ARG A 160 16.51 -1.60 -15.05
CA ARG A 160 17.97 -1.77 -15.23
C ARG A 160 18.48 -1.13 -16.51
N ARG A 161 17.69 -0.22 -17.11
CA ARG A 161 18.04 0.44 -18.38
C ARG A 161 19.39 1.12 -18.32
N ILE A 162 19.64 1.90 -17.26
CA ILE A 162 20.89 2.66 -17.10
C ILE A 162 22.00 1.75 -16.62
N GLN A 163 21.71 0.93 -15.60
CA GLN A 163 22.67 0.08 -14.92
C GLN A 163 23.31 -0.95 -15.86
N LEU A 164 22.55 -1.43 -16.85
CA LEU A 164 22.99 -2.45 -17.80
C LEU A 164 22.97 -1.98 -19.26
N SER A 165 22.78 -0.68 -19.50
CA SER A 165 22.66 -0.09 -20.85
C SER A 165 21.66 -0.85 -21.73
N SER A 166 20.55 -1.29 -21.14
CA SER A 166 19.58 -2.18 -21.81
C SER A 166 18.34 -1.42 -22.28
N PRO A 167 17.92 -1.60 -23.54
CA PRO A 167 16.70 -0.97 -24.05
C PRO A 167 15.41 -1.65 -23.58
N ILE A 168 15.48 -2.86 -22.98
CA ILE A 168 14.29 -3.67 -22.68
C ILE A 168 14.10 -3.98 -21.19
N LEU A 169 15.10 -3.74 -20.34
CA LEU A 169 15.04 -4.11 -18.92
C LEU A 169 14.29 -3.05 -18.08
N HIS A 170 13.00 -2.90 -18.38
CA HIS A 170 12.04 -2.27 -17.49
C HIS A 170 11.81 -3.15 -16.25
N ALA A 171 11.23 -2.58 -15.18
CA ALA A 171 11.10 -3.31 -13.92
C ALA A 171 10.28 -4.59 -14.06
N GLU A 172 9.21 -4.55 -14.85
CA GLU A 172 8.35 -5.69 -15.13
C GLU A 172 9.08 -6.78 -15.91
N MET A 173 9.92 -6.38 -16.88
CA MET A 173 10.74 -7.31 -17.66
C MET A 173 11.81 -7.95 -16.78
N THR A 174 12.54 -7.16 -16.00
CA THR A 174 13.52 -7.66 -15.02
C THR A 174 12.86 -8.60 -14.00
N CYS A 175 11.63 -8.32 -13.58
CA CYS A 175 10.89 -9.14 -12.63
C CYS A 175 10.51 -10.51 -13.24
N LEU A 176 10.04 -10.52 -14.49
CA LEU A 176 9.77 -11.76 -15.22
C LEU A 176 11.05 -12.57 -15.47
N GLU A 177 12.16 -11.92 -15.79
CA GLU A 177 13.45 -12.58 -15.96
C GLU A 177 13.96 -13.19 -14.64
N ALA A 178 13.80 -12.48 -13.52
CA ALA A 178 14.15 -12.96 -12.19
C ALA A 178 13.29 -14.15 -11.72
N ALA A 179 12.07 -14.32 -12.23
CA ALA A 179 11.25 -15.50 -11.97
C ALA A 179 11.85 -16.78 -12.60
N GLY A 180 12.79 -16.63 -13.55
CA GLY A 180 13.41 -17.72 -14.28
C GLY A 180 12.43 -18.45 -15.20
N ARG A 181 12.86 -19.61 -15.71
CA ARG A 181 12.01 -20.46 -16.55
C ARG A 181 10.93 -21.12 -15.71
N GLN A 182 9.68 -20.83 -16.02
CA GLN A 182 8.50 -21.40 -15.37
C GLN A 182 7.57 -22.04 -16.41
N PRO A 183 6.79 -23.07 -16.03
CA PRO A 183 5.71 -23.57 -16.89
C PRO A 183 4.64 -22.50 -17.07
N ALA A 184 3.92 -22.49 -18.21
CA ALA A 184 2.89 -21.48 -18.47
C ALA A 184 1.83 -21.38 -17.35
N SER A 185 1.44 -22.53 -16.79
CA SER A 185 0.49 -22.61 -15.67
C SER A 185 0.92 -21.87 -14.42
N PHE A 186 2.22 -21.61 -14.24
CA PHE A 186 2.75 -20.87 -13.11
C PHE A 186 2.19 -19.45 -13.03
N TYR A 187 2.06 -18.77 -14.16
CA TYR A 187 1.70 -17.35 -14.23
C TYR A 187 0.20 -17.10 -14.04
N HIS A 188 -0.63 -18.12 -14.27
CA HIS A 188 -2.09 -18.03 -14.12
C HIS A 188 -2.55 -17.86 -12.66
N ASP A 189 -1.67 -18.16 -11.69
CA ASP A 189 -1.93 -17.92 -10.26
C ASP A 189 -1.18 -16.68 -9.73
N CYS A 190 -0.59 -15.88 -10.61
CA CYS A 190 0.25 -14.76 -10.22
C CYS A 190 -0.51 -13.44 -10.21
N THR A 191 -0.07 -12.53 -9.35
CA THR A 191 -0.39 -11.10 -9.40
C THR A 191 0.91 -10.33 -9.57
N LEU A 192 0.95 -9.43 -10.54
CA LEU A 192 2.09 -8.54 -10.75
C LEU A 192 1.81 -7.18 -10.10
N TYR A 193 2.71 -6.74 -9.23
CA TYR A 193 2.67 -5.40 -8.64
C TYR A 193 3.75 -4.55 -9.28
N THR A 194 3.39 -3.42 -9.85
CA THR A 194 4.33 -2.47 -10.48
C THR A 194 4.11 -1.07 -9.93
N THR A 195 5.18 -0.32 -9.67
CA THR A 195 5.05 1.04 -9.12
C THR A 195 4.37 2.00 -10.08
N PHE A 196 4.43 1.75 -11.39
CA PHE A 196 3.75 2.57 -12.41
C PHE A 196 3.05 1.74 -13.47
N SER A 197 2.09 2.39 -14.13
CA SER A 197 1.34 1.85 -15.26
C SER A 197 2.27 1.27 -16.33
N PRO A 198 2.09 -0.01 -16.75
CA PRO A 198 3.04 -0.68 -17.64
C PRO A 198 2.93 -0.16 -19.07
N CYS A 199 4.05 0.10 -19.73
CA CYS A 199 4.07 0.47 -21.16
C CYS A 199 3.61 -0.70 -22.04
N SER A 200 3.36 -0.48 -23.34
CA SER A 200 2.87 -1.53 -24.25
C SER A 200 3.78 -2.76 -24.32
N MET A 201 5.10 -2.61 -24.14
CA MET A 201 6.03 -3.75 -24.06
C MET A 201 5.73 -4.61 -22.82
N CYS A 202 5.69 -3.99 -21.64
CA CYS A 202 5.44 -4.67 -20.37
C CYS A 202 4.02 -5.25 -20.33
N ALA A 203 3.01 -4.50 -20.78
CA ALA A 203 1.63 -4.96 -20.89
C ALA A 203 1.50 -6.15 -21.86
N GLY A 204 2.21 -6.11 -22.98
CA GLY A 204 2.31 -7.23 -23.91
C GLY A 204 2.91 -8.48 -23.28
N ALA A 205 3.97 -8.35 -22.48
CA ALA A 205 4.58 -9.47 -21.76
C ALA A 205 3.63 -10.07 -20.71
N ILE A 206 2.96 -9.22 -19.93
CA ILE A 206 1.96 -9.63 -18.91
C ILE A 206 0.83 -10.43 -19.59
N ARG A 207 0.30 -9.91 -20.71
CA ARG A 207 -0.70 -10.60 -21.52
C ARG A 207 -0.19 -11.92 -22.07
N PHE A 208 1.02 -11.94 -22.62
CA PHE A 208 1.62 -13.12 -23.23
C PHE A 208 1.76 -14.27 -22.23
N TYR A 209 2.20 -13.99 -21.01
CA TYR A 209 2.31 -15.00 -19.94
C TYR A 209 0.97 -15.33 -19.26
N GLY A 210 -0.11 -14.63 -19.59
CA GLY A 210 -1.43 -14.90 -19.02
C GLY A 210 -1.50 -14.65 -17.51
N ILE A 211 -0.84 -13.58 -17.04
CA ILE A 211 -0.95 -13.12 -15.65
C ILE A 211 -2.33 -12.47 -15.48
N PRO A 212 -3.22 -12.97 -14.61
CA PRO A 212 -4.62 -12.55 -14.54
C PRO A 212 -4.83 -11.20 -13.84
N ARG A 213 -3.85 -10.71 -13.05
CA ARG A 213 -4.00 -9.49 -12.25
C ARG A 213 -2.74 -8.65 -12.22
N VAL A 214 -2.92 -7.34 -12.39
CA VAL A 214 -1.89 -6.30 -12.24
C VAL A 214 -2.36 -5.26 -11.24
N VAL A 215 -1.50 -4.91 -10.29
CA VAL A 215 -1.72 -3.84 -9.32
C VAL A 215 -0.69 -2.74 -9.57
N ILE A 216 -1.16 -1.53 -9.84
CA ILE A 216 -0.37 -0.37 -10.23
C ILE A 216 -0.26 0.60 -9.04
N GLY A 217 0.93 1.11 -8.78
CA GLY A 217 1.18 2.13 -7.77
C GLY A 217 0.56 3.48 -8.16
N ASP A 218 1.06 4.10 -9.23
CA ASP A 218 0.55 5.34 -9.80
C ASP A 218 0.41 5.24 -11.33
N ASN A 219 -0.60 5.90 -11.90
CA ASN A 219 -0.78 6.03 -13.35
C ASN A 219 -1.03 7.48 -13.81
N LYS A 220 -0.80 8.47 -12.94
CA LYS A 220 -1.10 9.88 -13.21
C LYS A 220 0.04 10.55 -13.96
N ILE A 221 1.28 10.24 -13.59
CA ILE A 221 2.48 10.78 -14.26
C ILE A 221 2.72 10.09 -15.60
N TYR A 222 2.51 8.78 -15.62
CA TYR A 222 2.66 7.96 -16.80
C TYR A 222 1.48 6.99 -16.88
N HIS A 223 0.75 7.08 -17.98
CA HIS A 223 -0.35 6.18 -18.29
C HIS A 223 0.07 5.30 -19.46
N GLY A 224 0.42 4.05 -19.13
CA GLY A 224 0.82 3.04 -20.10
C GLY A 224 -0.39 2.39 -20.77
N ASP A 225 -0.24 1.13 -21.18
CA ASP A 225 -1.24 0.42 -21.96
C ASP A 225 -2.19 -0.41 -21.08
N GLU A 226 -2.83 0.25 -20.12
CA GLU A 226 -3.83 -0.40 -19.25
C GLU A 226 -5.05 -0.87 -20.04
N ALA A 227 -5.34 -0.21 -21.17
CA ALA A 227 -6.43 -0.58 -22.07
C ALA A 227 -6.21 -1.97 -22.66
N LEU A 228 -4.99 -2.29 -23.12
CA LEU A 228 -4.64 -3.63 -23.59
C LEU A 228 -4.85 -4.70 -22.52
N LEU A 229 -4.44 -4.41 -21.28
CA LEU A 229 -4.62 -5.33 -20.16
C LEU A 229 -6.11 -5.62 -19.91
N ARG A 230 -6.91 -4.56 -19.75
CA ARG A 230 -8.36 -4.69 -19.50
C ARG A 230 -9.08 -5.39 -20.66
N ALA A 231 -8.74 -5.04 -21.91
CA ALA A 231 -9.28 -5.71 -23.10
C ALA A 231 -8.91 -7.20 -23.20
N SER A 232 -7.82 -7.61 -22.53
CA SER A 232 -7.39 -9.00 -22.42
C SER A 232 -7.96 -9.73 -21.20
N ASN A 233 -8.99 -9.18 -20.55
CA ASN A 233 -9.60 -9.70 -19.31
C ASN A 233 -8.63 -9.81 -18.13
N ILE A 234 -7.57 -8.99 -18.11
CA ILE A 234 -6.66 -8.89 -16.97
C ILE A 234 -7.23 -7.86 -16.00
N HIS A 235 -7.31 -8.22 -14.72
CA HIS A 235 -7.79 -7.32 -13.68
C HIS A 235 -6.72 -6.28 -13.36
N VAL A 236 -7.07 -4.99 -13.43
CA VAL A 236 -6.14 -3.88 -13.21
C VAL A 236 -6.65 -3.00 -12.07
N ASP A 237 -5.90 -2.96 -10.97
CA ASP A 237 -6.13 -2.05 -9.85
C ASP A 237 -5.09 -0.93 -9.85
N VAL A 238 -5.48 0.27 -9.44
CA VAL A 238 -4.58 1.42 -9.26
C VAL A 238 -4.70 1.87 -7.81
N LEU A 239 -3.57 2.00 -7.12
CA LEU A 239 -3.54 2.28 -5.67
C LEU A 239 -3.43 3.76 -5.32
N ASP A 240 -3.24 4.65 -6.30
CA ASP A 240 -2.99 6.07 -6.07
C ASP A 240 -1.83 6.33 -5.08
N CYS A 241 -0.75 5.57 -5.23
CA CYS A 241 0.38 5.60 -4.31
C CYS A 241 1.15 6.93 -4.41
N THR A 242 0.96 7.80 -3.43
CA THR A 242 1.65 9.10 -3.34
C THR A 242 3.17 8.98 -3.41
N GLU A 243 3.75 7.97 -2.76
CA GLU A 243 5.20 7.78 -2.81
C GLU A 243 5.69 7.38 -4.20
N CYS A 244 4.94 6.53 -4.93
CA CYS A 244 5.26 6.25 -6.34
C CYS A 244 5.24 7.57 -7.12
N HIS A 245 4.14 8.32 -7.01
CA HIS A 245 3.96 9.59 -7.72
C HIS A 245 5.14 10.55 -7.50
N GLU A 246 5.43 10.92 -6.25
CA GLU A 246 6.47 11.89 -5.92
C GLU A 246 7.87 11.43 -6.35
N MET A 247 8.16 10.13 -6.22
CA MET A 247 9.47 9.59 -6.59
C MET A 247 9.75 9.73 -8.09
N LEU A 248 8.78 9.40 -8.94
CA LEU A 248 8.94 9.55 -10.39
C LEU A 248 8.85 11.03 -10.81
N GLU A 249 7.99 11.82 -10.19
CA GLU A 249 7.89 13.26 -10.47
C GLU A 249 9.25 13.96 -10.27
N ASN A 250 9.89 13.68 -9.14
CA ASN A 250 11.21 14.24 -8.83
C ASN A 250 12.27 13.75 -9.82
N PHE A 251 12.27 12.46 -10.16
CA PHE A 251 13.21 11.93 -11.15
C PHE A 251 13.03 12.56 -12.52
N ILE A 252 11.79 12.77 -12.99
CA ILE A 252 11.53 13.42 -14.29
C ILE A 252 12.00 14.87 -14.28
N LYS A 253 11.79 15.61 -13.17
CA LYS A 253 12.29 16.98 -13.01
C LYS A 253 13.81 17.05 -13.10
N GLU A 254 14.51 16.09 -12.48
CA GLU A 254 15.97 16.05 -12.44
C GLU A 254 16.60 15.51 -13.75
N ARG A 255 15.97 14.51 -14.38
CA ARG A 255 16.54 13.75 -15.51
C ARG A 255 15.51 13.50 -16.62
N PRO A 256 14.93 14.56 -17.23
CA PRO A 256 13.84 14.44 -18.19
C PRO A 256 14.23 13.68 -19.47
N SER A 257 15.45 13.86 -19.97
CA SER A 257 15.95 13.17 -21.17
C SER A 257 16.06 11.66 -20.96
N VAL A 258 16.49 11.24 -19.76
CA VAL A 258 16.60 9.83 -19.39
C VAL A 258 15.22 9.18 -19.30
N TRP A 259 14.23 9.91 -18.76
CA TRP A 259 12.86 9.44 -18.75
C TRP A 259 12.29 9.30 -20.16
N GLN A 260 12.47 10.30 -21.02
CA GLN A 260 12.04 10.27 -22.42
C GLN A 260 12.61 9.08 -23.20
N GLU A 261 13.90 8.79 -22.99
CA GLU A 261 14.57 7.62 -23.56
C GLU A 261 13.92 6.30 -23.09
N ASN A 262 13.52 6.22 -21.82
CA ASN A 262 12.87 5.04 -21.25
C ASN A 262 11.52 4.72 -21.89
N ILE A 263 10.73 5.74 -22.19
CA ILE A 263 9.39 5.57 -22.77
C ILE A 263 9.39 5.70 -24.30
N ALA A 264 10.57 5.76 -24.92
CA ALA A 264 10.75 5.94 -26.37
C ALA A 264 9.95 7.15 -26.93
N HIS A 265 9.86 8.24 -26.16
CA HIS A 265 9.13 9.45 -26.54
C HIS A 265 10.10 10.58 -26.82
N THR A 266 9.94 11.29 -27.94
CA THR A 266 10.69 12.52 -28.23
C THR A 266 9.98 13.73 -27.63
N ALA A 267 10.72 14.65 -27.02
CA ALA A 267 10.17 15.98 -26.73
C ALA A 267 9.91 16.67 -28.08
N HIS A 268 8.66 17.03 -28.36
CA HIS A 268 8.30 17.90 -29.48
C HIS A 268 8.34 19.36 -29.06
#